data_AF-A0A660L086-F1
#
_entry.id   AF-A0A660L086-F1
#
_cell.length_a   1.000
_cell.length_b   1.000
_cell.length_c   1.000
_cell.angle_alpha   90.00
_cell.angle_beta   90.00
_cell.angle_gamma   90.00
#
_symmetry.space_group_name_H-M   'P 1'
#
loop_
_entity.id
_entity.type
_entity.pdbx_description
1 polymer ?
#
loop_
_entity_poly.entity_id
_entity_poly.type
_entity_poly.pdbx_seq_one_letter_code
_entity_poly.pdbx_strand_id
1 'polypeptide(L)'
;MRRLLVAVTAAGALAVSACGAEEASVVKTAFEQDIKSANVTVDLSMKAQGQETTVKLAGPFQSNGENKLPSVDWKLNIAAAGMPKPIDGQIISTGDDAFVVYGGETYQVGKENIAKLKLSGAGGGMESADLGKMLTRMQDWFPETSGTQDAELDGEAVTRISGKLDLSEALKDMKEMAKQPGASGFEGLEDLSNRDLKEVEKVVSDPNFTIDVGKSDGKLRRIAANLTINADGQKGALAFSVKLADVDKPVKIQAPSGGRPIEELMQRFQRDFGGGGAEPAAIPEDATVS
;
A
#
# COMPACT_ATOMS: atom_id res chain seq x y z
N MET A 1 -28.07 52.00 -52.11
CA MET A 1 -26.65 51.62 -52.29
C MET A 1 -26.02 51.65 -50.89
N ARG A 2 -25.13 50.79 -50.41
CA ARG A 2 -24.56 49.50 -50.81
C ARG A 2 -23.72 49.09 -49.57
N ARG A 3 -23.79 47.81 -49.20
CA ARG A 3 -23.18 47.12 -48.04
C ARG A 3 -21.73 47.53 -47.69
N LEU A 4 -21.39 47.45 -46.40
CA LEU A 4 -20.14 46.82 -45.93
C LEU A 4 -20.26 46.33 -44.47
N LEU A 5 -20.06 45.02 -44.31
CA LEU A 5 -19.79 44.30 -43.05
C LEU A 5 -18.41 44.71 -42.49
N VAL A 6 -18.16 44.49 -41.19
CA VAL A 6 -17.22 43.48 -40.65
C VAL A 6 -17.13 43.58 -39.12
N ALA A 7 -16.96 42.40 -38.52
CA ALA A 7 -17.03 42.03 -37.12
C ALA A 7 -15.90 42.54 -36.22
N VAL A 8 -16.20 42.69 -34.92
CA VAL A 8 -15.26 42.71 -33.78
C VAL A 8 -16.08 42.29 -32.53
N THR A 9 -15.74 41.41 -31.59
CA THR A 9 -14.84 40.26 -31.45
C THR A 9 -15.34 39.55 -30.19
N ALA A 10 -15.43 38.22 -30.22
CA ALA A 10 -15.70 37.39 -29.05
C ALA A 10 -14.49 37.40 -28.11
N ALA A 11 -14.66 37.85 -26.87
CA ALA A 11 -13.67 37.67 -25.81
C ALA A 11 -14.41 37.51 -24.48
N GLY A 12 -14.61 36.26 -24.06
CA GLY A 12 -15.26 35.98 -22.77
C GLY A 12 -15.58 34.51 -22.56
N ALA A 13 -14.57 33.63 -22.57
CA ALA A 13 -14.61 32.31 -21.95
C ALA A 13 -13.24 31.61 -22.09
N LEU A 14 -12.22 32.06 -21.35
CA LEU A 14 -10.97 31.29 -21.15
C LEU A 14 -10.48 31.52 -19.72
N ALA A 15 -11.10 30.84 -18.76
CA ALA A 15 -10.64 30.78 -17.36
C ALA A 15 -11.02 29.44 -16.72
N VAL A 16 -10.79 28.33 -17.42
CA VAL A 16 -10.96 26.98 -16.86
C VAL A 16 -9.90 26.05 -17.48
N SER A 17 -8.68 26.07 -16.94
CA SER A 17 -7.68 25.00 -17.14
C SER A 17 -6.39 25.14 -16.32
N ALA A 18 -6.17 26.25 -15.60
CA ALA A 18 -4.95 26.44 -14.80
C ALA A 18 -4.99 25.77 -13.41
N CYS A 19 -6.17 25.47 -12.88
CA CYS A 19 -6.40 24.89 -11.54
C CYS A 19 -6.23 23.36 -11.48
N GLY A 20 -5.38 22.80 -12.35
CA GLY A 20 -5.00 21.38 -12.26
C GLY A 20 -3.49 21.19 -12.27
N ALA A 21 -2.76 22.05 -12.98
CA ALA A 21 -1.31 21.99 -13.09
C ALA A 21 -0.60 22.40 -11.79
N GLU A 22 -1.16 23.35 -11.04
CA GLU A 22 -0.61 23.80 -9.76
C GLU A 22 -0.75 22.71 -8.69
N GLU A 23 -1.91 22.07 -8.63
CA GLU A 23 -2.23 20.99 -7.70
C GLU A 23 -1.39 19.75 -7.98
N ALA A 24 -1.26 19.36 -9.25
CA ALA A 24 -0.36 18.28 -9.65
C ALA A 24 1.10 18.57 -9.24
N SER A 25 1.52 19.84 -9.28
CA SER A 25 2.85 20.24 -8.79
C SER A 25 2.98 20.10 -7.27
N VAL A 26 1.95 20.44 -6.49
CA VAL A 26 1.95 20.24 -5.02
C VAL A 26 2.03 18.77 -4.67
N VAL A 27 1.24 17.92 -5.36
CA VAL A 27 1.30 16.46 -5.19
C VAL A 27 2.71 15.98 -5.47
N LYS A 28 3.28 16.32 -6.63
CA LYS A 28 4.64 15.96 -7.01
C LYS A 28 5.66 16.38 -5.96
N THR A 29 5.66 17.63 -5.54
CA THR A 29 6.58 18.13 -4.52
C THR A 29 6.43 17.37 -3.21
N ALA A 30 5.22 17.03 -2.78
CA ALA A 30 5.01 16.28 -1.55
C ALA A 30 5.62 14.86 -1.59
N PHE A 31 5.62 14.20 -2.76
CA PHE A 31 6.27 12.90 -2.97
C PHE A 31 7.81 12.98 -3.07
N GLU A 32 8.36 14.14 -3.44
CA GLU A 32 9.81 14.39 -3.48
C GLU A 32 10.39 14.74 -2.09
N GLN A 33 9.56 15.05 -1.09
CA GLN A 33 10.03 15.38 0.25
C GLN A 33 10.42 14.13 1.05
N ASP A 34 11.62 14.12 1.61
CA ASP A 34 12.06 13.08 2.54
C ASP A 34 11.28 13.14 3.86
N ILE A 35 10.81 11.98 4.32
CA ILE A 35 10.25 11.77 5.66
C ILE A 35 11.28 11.01 6.50
N LYS A 36 11.80 11.66 7.53
CA LYS A 36 12.85 11.09 8.40
C LYS A 36 12.26 10.16 9.44
N SER A 37 11.07 10.48 9.93
CA SER A 37 10.33 9.68 10.90
C SER A 37 8.85 10.00 10.86
N ALA A 38 8.01 9.06 11.26
CA ALA A 38 6.57 9.25 11.43
C ALA A 38 5.98 8.09 12.25
N ASN A 39 4.81 8.32 12.83
CA ASN A 39 3.90 7.26 13.21
C ASN A 39 3.06 6.88 11.98
N VAL A 40 3.33 5.70 11.42
CA VAL A 40 2.69 5.22 10.18
C VAL A 40 1.43 4.45 10.55
N THR A 41 0.38 4.66 9.77
CA THR A 41 -0.81 3.80 9.75
C THR A 41 -1.13 3.47 8.30
N VAL A 42 -1.23 2.20 7.97
CA VAL A 42 -1.68 1.69 6.68
C VAL A 42 -2.92 0.87 6.92
N ASP A 43 -4.00 1.20 6.22
CA ASP A 43 -5.24 0.44 6.23
C ASP A 43 -5.59 0.07 4.78
N LEU A 44 -5.81 -1.21 4.54
CA LEU A 44 -6.39 -1.74 3.32
C LEU A 44 -7.64 -2.54 3.71
N SER A 45 -8.75 -2.25 3.06
CA SER A 45 -10.02 -2.95 3.22
C SER A 45 -10.58 -3.28 1.86
N MET A 46 -10.87 -4.55 1.63
CA MET A 46 -11.51 -5.05 0.43
C MET A 46 -12.79 -5.79 0.82
N LYS A 47 -13.90 -5.44 0.18
CA LYS A 47 -15.18 -6.10 0.30
C LYS A 47 -15.56 -6.67 -1.05
N ALA A 48 -15.87 -7.96 -1.11
CA ALA A 48 -16.33 -8.62 -2.32
C ALA A 48 -17.32 -9.73 -1.93
N GLN A 49 -18.46 -9.80 -2.61
CA GLN A 49 -19.46 -10.87 -2.42
C GLN A 49 -19.89 -11.07 -0.95
N GLY A 50 -19.96 -10.00 -0.16
CA GLY A 50 -20.31 -10.05 1.27
C GLY A 50 -19.19 -10.53 2.20
N GLN A 51 -18.01 -10.82 1.65
CA GLN A 51 -16.79 -11.13 2.39
C GLN A 51 -15.91 -9.88 2.51
N GLU A 52 -15.21 -9.76 3.63
CA GLU A 52 -14.30 -8.64 3.91
C GLU A 52 -12.90 -9.16 4.21
N THR A 53 -11.92 -8.51 3.60
CA THR A 53 -10.49 -8.69 3.85
C THR A 53 -9.92 -7.36 4.31
N THR A 54 -9.27 -7.33 5.45
CA THR A 54 -8.59 -6.16 6.01
C THR A 54 -7.13 -6.45 6.29
N VAL A 55 -6.26 -5.52 5.90
CA VAL A 55 -4.85 -5.48 6.30
C VAL A 55 -4.63 -4.16 7.00
N LYS A 56 -4.09 -4.21 8.21
CA LYS A 56 -3.73 -3.03 8.99
C LYS A 56 -2.30 -3.12 9.45
N LEU A 57 -1.56 -2.04 9.27
CA LEU A 57 -0.19 -1.91 9.75
C LEU A 57 -0.05 -0.59 10.48
N ALA A 58 0.49 -0.59 11.70
CA ALA A 58 0.64 0.63 12.47
C ALA A 58 1.88 0.63 13.36
N GLY A 59 2.55 1.78 13.43
CA GLY A 59 3.62 2.03 14.39
C GLY A 59 4.69 3.00 13.89
N PRO A 60 5.72 3.28 14.72
CA PRO A 60 6.77 4.21 14.37
C PRO A 60 7.64 3.71 13.22
N PHE A 61 8.08 4.66 12.41
CA PHE A 61 9.08 4.53 11.36
C PHE A 61 10.16 5.59 11.58
N GLN A 62 11.41 5.21 11.33
CA GLN A 62 12.53 6.13 11.23
C GLN A 62 13.50 5.67 10.14
N SER A 63 13.80 6.57 9.21
CA SER A 63 14.84 6.37 8.21
C SER A 63 16.21 6.38 8.89
N ASN A 64 17.05 5.41 8.55
CA ASN A 64 18.45 5.35 8.99
C ASN A 64 19.41 5.93 7.93
N GLY A 65 18.87 6.49 6.84
CA GLY A 65 19.61 6.94 5.67
C GLY A 65 19.66 5.89 4.56
N GLU A 66 20.30 6.27 3.45
CA GLU A 66 20.39 5.43 2.24
C GLU A 66 21.07 4.08 2.50
N ASN A 67 20.61 3.04 1.81
CA ASN A 67 21.15 1.67 1.84
C ASN A 67 21.17 1.03 3.24
N LYS A 68 20.34 1.54 4.15
CA LYS A 68 20.14 0.97 5.49
C LYS A 68 18.68 0.60 5.65
N LEU A 69 18.45 -0.51 6.34
CA LEU A 69 17.09 -0.87 6.74
C LEU A 69 16.55 0.26 7.63
N PRO A 70 15.30 0.69 7.44
CA PRO A 70 14.68 1.63 8.37
C PRO A 70 14.51 0.98 9.73
N SER A 71 14.51 1.81 10.77
CA SER A 71 14.05 1.38 12.08
C SER A 71 12.53 1.41 12.08
N VAL A 72 11.89 0.30 12.45
CA VAL A 72 10.43 0.21 12.56
C VAL A 72 10.02 -0.57 13.79
N ASP A 73 8.83 -0.29 14.30
CA ASP A 73 8.10 -1.15 15.23
C ASP A 73 6.64 -1.17 14.79
N TRP A 74 6.29 -2.11 13.90
CA TRP A 74 5.00 -2.14 13.22
C TRP A 74 4.18 -3.32 13.66
N LYS A 75 2.99 -3.06 14.18
CA LYS A 75 1.97 -4.07 14.41
C LYS A 75 1.25 -4.33 13.09
N LEU A 76 1.09 -5.61 12.75
CA LEU A 76 0.40 -6.09 11.57
C LEU A 76 -0.83 -6.89 12.01
N ASN A 77 -1.99 -6.56 11.44
CA ASN A 77 -3.22 -7.32 11.58
C ASN A 77 -3.74 -7.65 10.17
N ILE A 78 -3.98 -8.93 9.89
CA ILE A 78 -4.57 -9.38 8.64
C ILE A 78 -5.77 -10.26 8.98
N ALA A 79 -6.94 -9.88 8.47
CA ALA A 79 -8.12 -10.73 8.47
C ALA A 79 -8.57 -10.87 7.01
N ALA A 80 -8.63 -12.09 6.49
CA ALA A 80 -9.09 -12.33 5.13
C ALA A 80 -10.10 -13.48 5.12
N ALA A 81 -11.06 -13.39 4.21
CA ALA A 81 -11.99 -14.49 3.98
C ALA A 81 -11.22 -15.75 3.55
N GLY A 82 -11.63 -16.91 4.08
CA GLY A 82 -10.97 -18.19 3.81
C GLY A 82 -9.75 -18.50 4.68
N MET A 83 -9.23 -17.54 5.47
CA MET A 83 -8.22 -17.85 6.48
C MET A 83 -8.86 -18.47 7.73
N PRO A 84 -8.21 -19.47 8.36
CA PRO A 84 -8.76 -20.14 9.54
C PRO A 84 -8.83 -19.21 10.77
N LYS A 85 -7.97 -18.19 10.82
CA LYS A 85 -7.94 -17.17 11.88
C LYS A 85 -7.23 -15.90 11.37
N PRO A 86 -7.48 -14.73 11.98
CA PRO A 86 -6.68 -13.54 11.73
C PRO A 86 -5.20 -13.75 12.09
N ILE A 87 -4.32 -13.04 11.38
CA ILE A 87 -2.89 -12.95 11.71
C ILE A 87 -2.69 -11.67 12.51
N ASP A 88 -2.16 -11.81 13.72
CA ASP A 88 -1.68 -10.71 14.56
C ASP A 88 -0.18 -10.88 14.77
N GLY A 89 0.59 -9.91 14.30
CA GLY A 89 2.04 -9.92 14.38
C GLY A 89 2.64 -8.55 14.62
N GLN A 90 3.95 -8.53 14.82
CA GLN A 90 4.74 -7.31 14.95
C GLN A 90 6.05 -7.49 14.19
N ILE A 91 6.50 -6.46 13.49
CA ILE A 91 7.79 -6.41 12.81
C ILE A 91 8.59 -5.32 13.49
N ILE A 92 9.78 -5.66 13.99
CA ILE A 92 10.68 -4.71 14.62
C ILE A 92 11.99 -4.72 13.85
N SER A 93 12.44 -3.57 13.40
CA SER A 93 13.77 -3.37 12.82
C SER A 93 14.48 -2.25 13.55
N THR A 94 15.77 -2.41 13.78
CA THR A 94 16.65 -1.35 14.31
C THR A 94 17.72 -0.93 13.32
N GLY A 95 17.61 -1.36 12.07
CA GLY A 95 18.57 -1.11 10.98
C GLY A 95 19.58 -2.23 10.75
N ASP A 96 20.08 -2.83 11.83
CA ASP A 96 21.04 -3.94 11.76
C ASP A 96 20.41 -5.30 12.09
N ASP A 97 19.36 -5.30 12.89
CA ASP A 97 18.61 -6.48 13.28
C ASP A 97 17.13 -6.30 12.94
N ALA A 98 16.47 -7.43 12.68
CA ALA A 98 15.06 -7.51 12.41
C ALA A 98 14.44 -8.68 13.17
N PHE A 99 13.23 -8.47 13.67
CA PHE A 99 12.49 -9.40 14.50
C PHE A 99 11.04 -9.45 14.05
N VAL A 100 10.44 -10.62 14.20
CA VAL A 100 8.99 -10.82 14.05
C VAL A 100 8.46 -11.31 15.38
N VAL A 101 7.41 -10.67 15.91
CA VAL A 101 6.65 -11.18 17.05
C VAL A 101 5.38 -11.81 16.53
N TYR A 102 5.13 -13.07 16.87
CA TYR A 102 3.93 -13.78 16.48
C TYR A 102 3.43 -14.67 17.63
N GLY A 103 2.15 -14.53 17.97
CA GLY A 103 1.55 -15.25 19.08
C GLY A 103 2.32 -15.11 20.40
N GLY A 104 2.81 -13.91 20.68
CA GLY A 104 3.55 -13.56 21.91
C GLY A 104 5.03 -13.96 21.93
N GLU A 105 5.54 -14.63 20.89
CA GLU A 105 6.94 -15.05 20.81
C GLU A 105 7.72 -14.18 19.83
N THR A 106 8.94 -13.82 20.19
CA THR A 106 9.87 -13.07 19.33
C THR A 106 10.78 -14.03 18.58
N TYR A 107 10.88 -13.82 17.27
CA TYR A 107 11.75 -14.54 16.36
C TYR A 107 12.70 -13.54 15.69
N GLN A 108 13.99 -13.87 15.62
CA GLN A 108 15.01 -13.05 14.98
C GLN A 108 15.22 -13.53 13.54
N VAL A 109 15.19 -12.59 12.59
CA VAL A 109 15.38 -12.87 11.16
C VAL A 109 16.78 -13.42 10.88
N GLY A 110 17.78 -12.94 11.60
CA GLY A 110 19.18 -13.36 11.47
C GLY A 110 19.95 -12.55 10.42
N LYS A 111 21.24 -12.33 10.67
CA LYS A 111 22.09 -11.46 9.84
C LYS A 111 22.26 -11.94 8.41
N GLU A 112 22.30 -13.25 8.20
CA GLU A 112 22.40 -13.84 6.85
C GLU A 112 21.15 -13.56 6.03
N ASN A 113 19.97 -13.69 6.62
CA ASN A 113 18.71 -13.38 5.96
C ASN A 113 18.57 -11.88 5.71
N ILE A 114 19.01 -11.03 6.65
CA ILE A 114 19.09 -9.57 6.45
C ILE A 114 20.04 -9.21 5.30
N ALA A 115 21.21 -9.86 5.22
CA ALA A 115 22.16 -9.64 4.14
C ALA A 115 21.58 -10.07 2.78
N LYS A 116 20.86 -11.20 2.73
CA LYS A 116 20.12 -11.63 1.54
C LYS A 116 19.02 -10.64 1.17
N LEU A 117 18.27 -10.11 2.14
CA LEU A 117 17.26 -9.07 1.91
C LEU A 117 17.88 -7.84 1.25
N LYS A 118 18.99 -7.31 1.80
CA LYS A 118 19.74 -6.17 1.24
C LYS A 118 20.30 -6.44 -0.16
N LEU A 119 20.79 -7.65 -0.42
CA LEU A 119 21.38 -8.01 -1.73
C LEU A 119 20.33 -8.29 -2.81
N SER A 120 19.14 -8.74 -2.41
CA SER A 120 18.10 -9.17 -3.35
C SER A 120 17.32 -8.01 -3.97
N GLY A 121 17.25 -6.84 -3.31
CA GLY A 121 16.33 -5.76 -3.71
C GLY A 121 14.86 -6.21 -3.83
N ALA A 122 14.52 -7.41 -3.34
CA ALA A 122 13.33 -8.14 -3.76
C ALA A 122 12.59 -8.84 -2.59
N GLY A 123 13.25 -9.10 -1.47
CA GLY A 123 12.52 -9.41 -0.23
C GLY A 123 11.97 -8.11 0.36
N GLY A 124 10.72 -8.08 0.79
CA GLY A 124 9.97 -6.91 1.30
C GLY A 124 10.55 -6.11 2.48
N GLY A 125 11.85 -6.22 2.76
CA GLY A 125 12.65 -5.19 3.39
C GLY A 125 12.79 -4.02 2.43
N MET A 126 11.88 -3.09 2.59
CA MET A 126 11.76 -1.90 1.80
C MET A 126 12.96 -0.97 2.04
N GLU A 127 13.97 -1.02 1.14
CA GLU A 127 15.10 -0.10 1.18
C GLU A 127 14.58 1.34 1.07
N SER A 128 15.22 2.31 1.73
CA SER A 128 14.78 3.72 1.65
C SER A 128 14.79 4.24 0.20
N ALA A 129 15.71 3.75 -0.63
CA ALA A 129 15.79 4.07 -2.05
C ALA A 129 14.64 3.43 -2.86
N ASP A 130 14.16 2.25 -2.45
CA ASP A 130 13.03 1.57 -3.11
C ASP A 130 11.67 2.08 -2.62
N LEU A 131 11.60 2.60 -1.39
CA LEU A 131 10.49 3.43 -0.90
C LEU A 131 10.35 4.72 -1.68
N GLY A 132 11.46 5.45 -1.82
CA GLY A 132 11.50 6.67 -2.61
C GLY A 132 11.01 6.38 -4.02
N LYS A 133 11.59 5.37 -4.70
CA LYS A 133 11.16 4.97 -6.05
C LYS A 133 9.69 4.53 -6.11
N MET A 134 9.21 3.74 -5.15
CA MET A 134 7.81 3.29 -5.11
C MET A 134 6.86 4.46 -4.91
N LEU A 135 7.15 5.34 -3.95
CA LEU A 135 6.37 6.55 -3.70
C LEU A 135 6.39 7.50 -4.91
N THR A 136 7.55 7.65 -5.58
CA THR A 136 7.64 8.40 -6.84
C THR A 136 6.80 7.77 -7.95
N ARG A 137 6.75 6.43 -8.06
CA ARG A 137 5.87 5.74 -9.03
C ARG A 137 4.39 5.94 -8.70
N MET A 138 4.02 5.90 -7.42
CA MET A 138 2.65 6.16 -6.98
C MET A 138 2.18 7.57 -7.36
N GLN A 139 3.08 8.54 -7.51
CA GLN A 139 2.73 9.88 -7.99
C GLN A 139 1.97 9.83 -9.32
N ASP A 140 2.35 8.93 -10.22
CA ASP A 140 1.74 8.79 -11.54
C ASP A 140 0.31 8.25 -11.46
N TRP A 141 -0.12 7.74 -10.30
CA TRP A 141 -1.50 7.29 -10.07
C TRP A 141 -2.45 8.46 -9.81
N PHE A 142 -1.92 9.66 -9.57
CA PHE A 142 -2.68 10.85 -9.17
C PHE A 142 -2.53 12.00 -10.19
N PRO A 143 -2.72 11.77 -11.51
CA PRO A 143 -2.42 12.78 -12.53
C PRO A 143 -3.47 13.89 -12.59
N GLU A 144 -4.73 13.59 -12.22
CA GLU A 144 -5.85 14.52 -12.30
C GLU A 144 -6.37 14.90 -10.91
N THR A 145 -6.21 16.17 -10.57
CA THR A 145 -6.78 16.78 -9.37
C THR A 145 -8.10 17.44 -9.73
N SER A 146 -9.14 17.16 -8.95
CA SER A 146 -10.49 17.71 -9.13
C SER A 146 -10.83 18.81 -8.12
N GLY A 147 -10.01 18.97 -7.09
CA GLY A 147 -10.18 20.05 -6.14
C GLY A 147 -9.10 20.12 -5.08
N THR A 148 -8.88 21.33 -4.59
CA THR A 148 -7.99 21.64 -3.47
C THR A 148 -8.79 22.41 -2.42
N GLN A 149 -8.60 22.05 -1.16
CA GLN A 149 -9.21 22.77 -0.05
C GLN A 149 -8.29 22.82 1.17
N ASP A 150 -8.44 23.89 1.94
CA ASP A 150 -7.90 23.97 3.28
C ASP A 150 -8.63 22.99 4.19
N ALA A 151 -7.89 22.22 4.98
CA ALA A 151 -8.43 21.26 5.91
C ALA A 151 -7.57 21.13 7.16
N GLU A 152 -8.08 20.37 8.12
CA GLU A 152 -7.35 19.95 9.31
C GLU A 152 -7.28 18.41 9.33
N LEU A 153 -6.13 17.88 9.71
CA LEU A 153 -5.91 16.45 9.93
C LEU A 153 -5.22 16.27 11.28
N ASP A 154 -5.90 15.61 12.22
CA ASP A 154 -5.39 15.35 13.57
C ASP A 154 -4.85 16.61 14.30
N GLY A 155 -5.50 17.77 14.09
CA GLY A 155 -5.09 19.05 14.68
C GLY A 155 -4.02 19.82 13.89
N GLU A 156 -3.55 19.29 12.77
CA GLU A 156 -2.58 19.94 11.89
C GLU A 156 -3.25 20.54 10.65
N ALA A 157 -2.86 21.77 10.28
CA ALA A 157 -3.35 22.42 9.07
C ALA A 157 -2.75 21.78 7.81
N VAL A 158 -3.61 21.32 6.91
CA VAL A 158 -3.22 20.64 5.67
C VAL A 158 -3.89 21.27 4.45
N THR A 159 -3.24 21.13 3.31
CA THR A 159 -3.86 21.28 1.99
C THR A 159 -4.35 19.90 1.55
N ARG A 160 -5.66 19.75 1.41
CA ARG A 160 -6.28 18.51 0.91
C ARG A 160 -6.52 18.62 -0.58
N ILE A 161 -5.97 17.67 -1.31
CA ILE A 161 -6.09 17.55 -2.76
C ILE A 161 -6.91 16.30 -3.02
N SER A 162 -7.96 16.42 -3.83
CA SER A 162 -8.81 15.30 -4.23
C SER A 162 -8.76 15.14 -5.75
N GLY A 163 -9.00 13.93 -6.23
CA GLY A 163 -8.93 13.65 -7.65
C GLY A 163 -9.44 12.27 -8.01
N LYS A 164 -9.27 11.93 -9.29
CA LYS A 164 -9.54 10.58 -9.81
C LYS A 164 -8.26 9.79 -9.87
N LEU A 165 -8.30 8.57 -9.34
CA LEU A 165 -7.16 7.66 -9.39
C LEU A 165 -7.00 7.13 -10.82
N ASP A 166 -5.79 7.18 -11.34
CA ASP A 166 -5.42 6.46 -12.57
C ASP A 166 -5.24 4.97 -12.25
N LEU A 167 -6.33 4.22 -12.42
CA LEU A 167 -6.35 2.79 -12.13
C LEU A 167 -5.46 1.99 -13.10
N SER A 168 -5.28 2.46 -14.34
CA SER A 168 -4.44 1.80 -15.33
C SER A 168 -2.99 1.83 -14.89
N GLU A 169 -2.48 3.02 -14.54
CA GLU A 169 -1.11 3.17 -14.04
C GLU A 169 -0.92 2.47 -12.69
N ALA A 170 -1.89 2.55 -11.78
CA ALA A 170 -1.84 1.83 -10.50
C ALA A 170 -1.73 0.30 -10.68
N LEU A 171 -2.58 -0.29 -11.53
CA LEU A 171 -2.56 -1.73 -11.79
C LEU A 171 -1.27 -2.17 -12.52
N LYS A 172 -0.78 -1.34 -13.44
CA LYS A 172 0.49 -1.58 -14.14
C LYS A 172 1.67 -1.60 -13.18
N ASP A 173 1.76 -0.64 -12.27
CA ASP A 173 2.82 -0.62 -11.26
C ASP A 173 2.70 -1.79 -10.28
N MET A 174 1.50 -2.13 -9.83
CA MET A 174 1.29 -3.31 -8.99
C MET A 174 1.71 -4.60 -9.70
N LYS A 175 1.45 -4.74 -11.00
CA LYS A 175 1.93 -5.86 -11.80
C LYS A 175 3.46 -5.90 -11.89
N GLU A 176 4.12 -4.75 -12.08
CA GLU A 176 5.58 -4.70 -12.10
C GLU A 176 6.19 -5.00 -10.72
N MET A 177 5.49 -4.65 -9.63
CA MET A 177 5.86 -5.04 -8.27
C MET A 177 5.66 -6.55 -8.04
N ALA A 178 4.59 -7.14 -8.55
CA ALA A 178 4.31 -8.58 -8.43
C ALA A 178 5.42 -9.44 -9.06
N LYS A 179 6.07 -8.95 -10.13
CA LYS A 179 7.21 -9.63 -10.77
C LYS A 179 8.49 -9.64 -9.94
N GLN A 180 8.55 -8.91 -8.82
CA GLN A 180 9.78 -8.84 -8.01
C GLN A 180 9.97 -10.13 -7.21
N PRO A 181 11.20 -10.70 -7.17
CA PRO A 181 11.49 -11.95 -6.45
C PRO A 181 11.16 -11.89 -4.95
N GLY A 182 10.07 -12.50 -4.50
CA GLY A 182 9.64 -12.45 -3.09
C GLY A 182 8.26 -11.82 -2.89
N ALA A 183 7.65 -11.28 -3.95
CA ALA A 183 6.28 -10.78 -3.99
C ALA A 183 5.21 -11.90 -4.02
N SER A 184 5.46 -13.02 -3.33
CA SER A 184 4.58 -14.20 -3.27
C SER A 184 3.15 -13.92 -2.78
N GLY A 185 2.88 -12.75 -2.18
CA GLY A 185 1.53 -12.29 -1.85
C GLY A 185 0.73 -11.69 -3.02
N PHE A 186 1.35 -11.53 -4.20
CA PHE A 186 0.75 -10.98 -5.41
C PHE A 186 0.68 -12.01 -6.56
N GLU A 187 0.80 -13.29 -6.24
CA GLU A 187 0.71 -14.38 -7.23
C GLU A 187 -0.56 -14.25 -8.07
N GLY A 188 -0.40 -14.34 -9.39
CA GLY A 188 -1.47 -14.19 -10.38
C GLY A 188 -1.75 -12.75 -10.84
N LEU A 189 -1.25 -11.73 -10.14
CA LEU A 189 -1.30 -10.34 -10.61
C LEU A 189 -0.30 -10.10 -11.75
N GLU A 190 0.81 -10.83 -11.74
CA GLU A 190 1.84 -10.82 -12.78
C GLU A 190 1.36 -11.33 -14.14
N ASP A 191 0.38 -12.23 -14.13
CA ASP A 191 -0.18 -12.89 -15.31
C ASP A 191 -1.33 -12.11 -15.95
N LEU A 192 -1.84 -11.06 -15.27
CA LEU A 192 -2.91 -10.23 -15.82
C LEU A 192 -2.48 -9.59 -17.14
N SER A 193 -3.20 -9.89 -18.21
CA SER A 193 -2.97 -9.27 -19.50
C SER A 193 -3.50 -7.83 -19.51
N ASN A 194 -3.04 -7.01 -20.44
CA ASN A 194 -3.61 -5.66 -20.64
C ASN A 194 -5.10 -5.69 -21.01
N ARG A 195 -5.61 -6.83 -21.48
CA ARG A 195 -7.06 -7.02 -21.71
C ARG A 195 -7.79 -7.16 -20.38
N ASP A 196 -7.24 -7.93 -19.45
CA ASP A 196 -7.83 -8.15 -18.13
C ASP A 196 -7.90 -6.84 -17.33
N LEU A 197 -6.85 -6.02 -17.40
CA LEU A 197 -6.84 -4.68 -16.79
C LEU A 197 -7.99 -3.79 -17.30
N LYS A 198 -8.25 -3.81 -18.61
CA LYS A 198 -9.37 -3.06 -19.21
C LYS A 198 -10.73 -3.60 -18.81
N GLU A 199 -10.87 -4.90 -18.56
CA GLU A 199 -12.12 -5.45 -18.03
C GLU A 199 -12.33 -5.02 -16.57
N VAL A 200 -11.26 -4.96 -15.77
CA VAL A 200 -11.32 -4.41 -14.39
C VAL A 200 -11.76 -2.95 -14.42
N GLU A 201 -11.20 -2.12 -15.29
CA GLU A 201 -11.58 -0.71 -15.43
C GLU A 201 -13.07 -0.52 -15.75
N LYS A 202 -13.67 -1.40 -16.57
CA LYS A 202 -15.09 -1.30 -16.93
C LYS A 202 -16.03 -1.58 -15.77
N VAL A 203 -15.62 -2.43 -14.84
CA VAL A 203 -16.42 -2.79 -13.67
C VAL A 203 -16.14 -1.88 -12.47
N VAL A 204 -15.06 -1.11 -12.49
CA VAL A 204 -14.76 -0.12 -11.46
C VAL A 204 -15.52 1.18 -11.73
N SER A 205 -16.14 1.69 -10.67
CA SER A 205 -16.81 2.98 -10.63
C SER A 205 -16.21 3.83 -9.51
N ASP A 206 -16.15 5.13 -9.77
CA ASP A 206 -15.70 6.18 -8.84
C ASP A 206 -14.33 5.95 -8.18
N PRO A 207 -13.26 5.62 -8.94
CA PRO A 207 -11.91 5.53 -8.37
C PRO A 207 -11.45 6.94 -7.98
N ASN A 208 -11.50 7.24 -6.69
CA ASN A 208 -11.18 8.55 -6.14
C ASN A 208 -10.02 8.47 -5.15
N PHE A 209 -9.29 9.56 -5.01
CA PHE A 209 -8.25 9.70 -4.01
C PHE A 209 -8.37 11.02 -3.24
N THR A 210 -7.75 11.04 -2.06
CA THR A 210 -7.41 12.25 -1.33
C THR A 210 -5.95 12.19 -0.87
N ILE A 211 -5.22 13.28 -1.05
CA ILE A 211 -3.88 13.50 -0.54
C ILE A 211 -3.92 14.69 0.40
N ASP A 212 -3.35 14.56 1.59
CA ASP A 212 -3.18 15.67 2.54
C ASP A 212 -1.70 16.00 2.68
N VAL A 213 -1.38 17.28 2.46
CA VAL A 213 -0.03 17.83 2.53
C VAL A 213 0.04 18.87 3.66
N GLY A 214 1.04 18.76 4.54
CA GLY A 214 1.25 19.70 5.64
C GLY A 214 1.50 21.11 5.12
N LYS A 215 0.76 22.11 5.62
CA LYS A 215 0.95 23.50 5.19
C LYS A 215 2.25 24.13 5.68
N SER A 216 2.79 23.62 6.79
CA SER A 216 3.99 24.17 7.41
C SER A 216 5.29 23.73 6.73
N ASP A 217 5.31 22.54 6.12
CA ASP A 217 6.52 21.91 5.60
C ASP A 217 6.38 21.30 4.20
N GLY A 218 5.18 21.30 3.62
CA GLY A 218 4.92 20.74 2.29
C GLY A 218 5.04 19.23 2.22
N LYS A 219 5.08 18.52 3.36
CA LYS A 219 5.29 17.07 3.39
C LYS A 219 3.99 16.30 3.44
N LEU A 220 4.02 15.09 2.89
CA LEU A 220 2.87 14.19 2.90
C LEU A 220 2.42 13.87 4.35
N ARG A 221 1.11 13.90 4.57
CA ARG A 221 0.46 13.46 5.82
C ARG A 221 -0.49 12.30 5.61
N ARG A 222 -1.16 12.24 4.45
CA ARG A 222 -2.05 11.14 4.13
C ARG A 222 -2.20 10.93 2.63
N ILE A 223 -2.30 9.67 2.24
CA ILE A 223 -2.85 9.22 0.96
C ILE A 223 -4.05 8.34 1.30
N ALA A 224 -5.18 8.54 0.62
CA ALA A 224 -6.29 7.61 0.68
C ALA A 224 -6.90 7.44 -0.70
N ALA A 225 -7.32 6.22 -1.03
CA ALA A 225 -7.98 5.88 -2.28
C ALA A 225 -9.18 4.98 -2.01
N ASN A 226 -10.27 5.20 -2.73
CA ASN A 226 -11.47 4.39 -2.65
C ASN A 226 -11.97 4.07 -4.06
N LEU A 227 -12.43 2.84 -4.27
CA LEU A 227 -13.05 2.41 -5.51
C LEU A 227 -14.20 1.45 -5.23
N THR A 228 -15.22 1.49 -6.08
CA THR A 228 -16.37 0.57 -6.03
C THR A 228 -16.32 -0.34 -7.25
N ILE A 229 -16.48 -1.64 -7.05
CA ILE A 229 -16.47 -2.64 -8.13
C ILE A 229 -17.91 -3.12 -8.33
N ASN A 230 -18.38 -3.12 -9.57
CA ASN A 230 -19.69 -3.64 -9.98
C ASN A 230 -19.49 -4.62 -11.14
N ALA A 231 -19.39 -5.91 -10.84
CA ALA A 231 -19.20 -6.98 -11.83
C ALA A 231 -20.39 -7.94 -11.78
N ASP A 232 -21.11 -8.11 -12.90
CA ASP A 232 -22.21 -9.08 -13.05
C ASP A 232 -23.25 -9.09 -11.92
N GLY A 233 -23.63 -7.89 -11.44
CA GLY A 233 -24.60 -7.71 -10.36
C GLY A 233 -24.03 -7.88 -8.95
N GLN A 234 -22.75 -8.21 -8.82
CA GLN A 234 -22.02 -8.25 -7.56
C GLN A 234 -21.35 -6.91 -7.28
N LYS A 235 -21.51 -6.44 -6.04
CA LYS A 235 -20.87 -5.22 -5.55
C LYS A 235 -19.65 -5.55 -4.70
N GLY A 236 -18.57 -4.82 -4.94
CA GLY A 236 -17.37 -4.81 -4.12
C GLY A 236 -16.90 -3.39 -3.85
N ALA A 237 -15.99 -3.24 -2.90
CA ALA A 237 -15.37 -1.97 -2.57
C ALA A 237 -13.93 -2.23 -2.13
N LEU A 238 -13.02 -1.34 -2.51
CA LEU A 238 -11.66 -1.31 -2.00
C LEU A 238 -11.40 0.09 -1.44
N ALA A 239 -10.86 0.13 -0.23
CA ALA A 239 -10.40 1.33 0.44
C ALA A 239 -8.96 1.11 0.89
N PHE A 240 -8.10 2.06 0.58
CA PHE A 240 -6.69 2.07 0.95
C PHE A 240 -6.37 3.41 1.59
N SER A 241 -5.56 3.42 2.64
CA SER A 241 -4.99 4.64 3.17
C SER A 241 -3.63 4.42 3.80
N VAL A 242 -2.78 5.43 3.67
CA VAL A 242 -1.51 5.59 4.38
C VAL A 242 -1.58 6.92 5.10
N LYS A 243 -1.38 6.93 6.41
CA LYS A 243 -1.31 8.13 7.25
C LYS A 243 0.06 8.21 7.92
N LEU A 244 0.60 9.42 7.96
CA LEU A 244 1.88 9.78 8.56
C LEU A 244 1.59 10.85 9.61
N ALA A 245 1.53 10.42 10.87
CA ALA A 245 1.41 11.33 12.01
C ALA A 245 2.80 11.67 12.56
N ASP A 246 2.93 12.82 13.23
CA ASP A 246 4.18 13.23 13.88
C ASP A 246 5.41 13.22 12.96
N VAL A 247 5.21 13.66 11.70
CA VAL A 247 6.26 13.68 10.68
C VAL A 247 7.49 14.45 11.19
N ASP A 248 8.66 13.84 11.00
CA ASP A 248 9.98 14.32 11.42
C ASP A 248 10.17 14.57 12.92
N LYS A 249 9.23 14.12 13.76
CA LYS A 249 9.40 14.13 15.22
C LYS A 249 10.18 12.88 15.67
N PRO A 250 10.94 12.96 16.78
CA PRO A 250 11.62 11.80 17.33
C PRO A 250 10.64 10.67 17.67
N VAL A 251 10.98 9.45 17.26
CA VAL A 251 10.24 8.24 17.61
C VAL A 251 11.10 7.31 18.46
N LYS A 252 10.45 6.45 19.26
CA LYS A 252 11.14 5.47 20.08
C LYS A 252 10.90 4.07 19.53
N ILE A 253 11.96 3.39 19.14
CA ILE A 253 11.95 2.01 18.65
C ILE A 253 12.94 1.22 19.50
N GLN A 254 12.50 0.10 20.08
CA GLN A 254 13.31 -0.70 21.00
C GLN A 254 13.47 -2.11 20.43
N ALA A 255 14.72 -2.55 20.26
CA ALA A 255 14.99 -3.94 19.92
C ALA A 255 14.55 -4.86 21.08
N PRO A 256 13.96 -6.02 20.79
CA PRO A 256 13.91 -7.13 21.72
C PRO A 256 15.32 -7.54 22.16
N SER A 257 15.46 -8.11 23.37
CA SER A 257 16.75 -8.61 23.87
C SER A 257 17.27 -9.84 23.12
N GLY A 258 16.44 -10.45 22.28
CA GLY A 258 16.75 -11.63 21.47
C GLY A 258 15.48 -12.23 20.87
N GLY A 259 15.63 -13.29 20.08
CA GLY A 259 14.52 -14.02 19.51
C GLY A 259 14.93 -15.45 19.13
N ARG A 260 13.94 -16.31 18.95
CA ARG A 260 14.15 -17.65 18.39
C ARG A 260 14.53 -17.55 16.90
N PRO A 261 15.13 -18.56 16.27
CA PRO A 261 15.38 -18.55 14.83
C PRO A 261 14.09 -18.37 14.02
N ILE A 262 14.13 -17.58 12.95
CA ILE A 262 12.97 -17.32 12.08
C ILE A 262 12.41 -18.59 11.43
N GLU A 263 13.24 -19.61 11.28
CA GLU A 263 12.85 -20.93 10.76
C GLU A 263 11.78 -21.60 11.64
N GLU A 264 11.82 -21.39 12.96
CA GLU A 264 10.78 -21.88 13.88
C GLU A 264 9.44 -21.19 13.61
N LEU A 265 9.47 -19.89 13.27
CA LEU A 265 8.27 -19.14 12.89
C LEU A 265 7.67 -19.71 11.60
N MET A 266 8.50 -19.96 10.59
CA MET A 266 8.03 -20.50 9.30
C MET A 266 7.35 -21.87 9.47
N GLN A 267 7.93 -22.75 10.29
CA GLN A 267 7.32 -24.03 10.63
C GLN A 267 5.98 -23.87 11.37
N ARG A 268 5.90 -22.89 12.28
CA ARG A 268 4.66 -22.58 13.00
C ARG A 268 3.59 -22.03 12.06
N PHE A 269 3.94 -21.10 11.16
CA PHE A 269 3.02 -20.57 10.15
C PHE A 269 2.50 -21.67 9.22
N GLN A 270 3.37 -22.58 8.76
CA GLN A 270 2.94 -23.72 7.95
C GLN A 270 1.95 -24.63 8.69
N ARG A 271 2.12 -24.81 10.00
CA ARG A 271 1.17 -25.57 10.82
C ARG A 271 -0.16 -24.86 11.01
N ASP A 272 -0.11 -23.55 11.26
CA ASP A 272 -1.28 -22.72 11.55
C ASP A 272 -2.14 -22.46 10.30
N PHE A 273 -1.53 -22.39 9.11
CA PHE A 273 -2.19 -21.97 7.88
C PHE A 273 -2.00 -22.91 6.68
N GLY A 274 -1.00 -23.79 6.69
CA GLY A 274 -0.67 -24.69 5.58
C GLY A 274 -1.32 -26.08 5.66
N GLY A 275 -2.11 -26.36 6.70
CA GLY A 275 -2.82 -27.62 6.90
C GLY A 275 -4.09 -27.77 6.07
N GLY A 276 -3.97 -27.68 4.74
CA GLY A 276 -5.04 -27.97 3.76
C GLY A 276 -4.77 -29.22 2.91
N GLY A 277 -3.84 -30.09 3.33
CA GLY A 277 -3.61 -31.37 2.68
C GLY A 277 -4.69 -32.37 3.10
N ALA A 278 -5.51 -32.81 2.15
CA ALA A 278 -6.44 -33.91 2.33
C ALA A 278 -5.74 -35.09 3.02
N GLU A 279 -6.30 -35.53 4.15
CA GLU A 279 -6.01 -36.84 4.71
C GLU A 279 -6.37 -37.87 3.61
N PRO A 280 -5.43 -38.67 3.08
CA PRO A 280 -5.82 -39.78 2.23
C PRO A 280 -6.66 -40.69 3.11
N ALA A 281 -7.95 -40.82 2.78
CA ALA A 281 -8.84 -41.75 3.43
C ALA A 281 -8.13 -43.11 3.50
N ALA A 282 -7.82 -43.54 4.72
CA ALA A 282 -7.33 -44.87 4.97
C ALA A 282 -8.36 -45.84 4.38
N ILE A 283 -7.97 -46.56 3.33
CA ILE A 283 -8.73 -47.72 2.88
C ILE A 283 -8.68 -48.70 4.05
N PRO A 284 -9.82 -49.09 4.66
CA PRO A 284 -9.79 -50.09 5.71
C PRO A 284 -9.28 -51.39 5.11
N GLU A 285 -8.13 -51.82 5.60
CA GLU A 285 -7.62 -53.18 5.44
C GLU A 285 -8.55 -54.10 6.25
N ASP A 286 -9.08 -55.12 5.57
CA ASP A 286 -9.80 -56.29 6.08
C ASP A 286 -11.35 -56.31 5.99
N ALA A 287 -11.85 -57.06 5.00
CA ALA A 287 -13.00 -57.96 5.15
C ALA A 287 -13.04 -58.98 3.99
N THR A 288 -12.19 -60.00 4.12
CA THR A 288 -12.37 -61.42 3.76
C THR A 288 -13.45 -61.86 2.76
N VAL A 289 -12.98 -62.57 1.72
CA VAL A 289 -13.42 -63.91 1.27
C VAL A 289 -14.77 -64.42 1.78
N SER A 290 -15.72 -64.60 0.85
CA SER A 290 -16.53 -65.82 0.67
C SER A 290 -17.07 -65.87 -0.75
#